data_AF-A0A7V9SZA0-F1
#
_entry.id   AF-A0A7V9SZA0-F1
#
_cell.length_a   1.000
_cell.length_b   1.000
_cell.length_c   1.000
_cell.angle_alpha   90.00
_cell.angle_beta   90.00
_cell.angle_gamma   90.00
#
_symmetry.space_group_name_H-M   'P 1'
#
loop_
_entity.id
_entity.type
_entity.pdbx_description
1 polymer ?
#
loop_
_entity_poly.entity_id
_entity_poly.type
_entity_poly.pdbx_seq_one_letter_code
_entity_poly.pdbx_strand_id
1 'polypeptide(L)' 'AAAIGFDDHFIYDEIERPIEERRIKSVNLMRNEGLKVFKNWTDKTDKTEY' A
#
# COMPACT_ATOMS: atom_id res chain seq x y z
N ALA A 1 -9.46 -9.66 -18.20
CA ALA A 1 -8.51 -8.56 -18.44
C ALA A 1 -7.15 -9.06 -18.94
N ALA A 2 -6.55 -10.10 -18.33
CA ALA A 2 -5.32 -10.75 -18.81
C ALA A 2 -5.27 -11.10 -20.30
N ALA A 3 -6.41 -11.52 -20.89
CA ALA A 3 -6.49 -11.89 -22.30
C ALA A 3 -6.32 -10.73 -23.31
N ILE A 4 -6.34 -9.47 -22.87
CA ILE A 4 -6.19 -8.28 -23.73
C ILE A 4 -4.99 -7.40 -23.35
N GLY A 5 -3.99 -7.97 -22.64
CA GLY A 5 -2.73 -7.29 -22.32
C GLY A 5 -2.72 -6.48 -21.02
N PHE A 6 -3.79 -6.58 -20.22
CA PHE A 6 -3.83 -6.02 -18.87
C PHE A 6 -3.40 -7.07 -17.85
N ASP A 7 -2.26 -6.85 -17.20
CA ASP A 7 -1.61 -7.81 -16.32
C ASP A 7 -2.20 -7.79 -14.89
N ASP A 8 -3.52 -7.70 -14.80
CA ASP A 8 -4.22 -7.59 -13.52
C ASP A 8 -3.98 -8.81 -12.64
N HIS A 9 -3.83 -9.99 -13.27
CA HIS A 9 -3.48 -11.23 -12.59
C HIS A 9 -2.11 -11.13 -11.92
N PHE A 10 -1.11 -10.58 -12.62
CA PHE A 10 0.21 -10.31 -12.04
C PHE A 10 0.13 -9.40 -10.80
N ILE A 11 -0.74 -8.39 -10.81
CA ILE A 11 -0.91 -7.52 -9.63
C ILE A 11 -1.41 -8.31 -8.42
N TYR A 12 -2.41 -9.19 -8.61
CA TYR A 12 -2.92 -10.02 -7.52
C TYR A 12 -1.87 -11.01 -7.00
N ASP A 13 -1.14 -11.67 -7.90
CA ASP A 13 -0.06 -12.58 -7.52
C ASP A 13 1.03 -11.84 -6.71
N GLU A 14 1.39 -10.62 -7.09
CA GLU A 14 2.39 -9.83 -6.37
C GLU A 14 1.92 -9.35 -4.99
N ILE A 15 0.62 -9.11 -4.80
CA ILE A 15 0.06 -8.71 -3.50
C ILE A 15 0.24 -9.82 -2.46
N GLU A 16 0.03 -11.08 -2.85
CA GLU A 16 0.14 -12.25 -1.96
C GLU A 16 1.59 -12.57 -1.58
N ARG A 17 2.56 -12.16 -2.39
CA ARG A 17 3.98 -12.46 -2.15
C ARG A 17 4.54 -11.63 -0.97
N PRO A 18 5.47 -12.21 -0.19
CA PRO A 18 6.27 -11.43 0.75
C PRO A 18 6.89 -10.21 0.06
N ILE A 19 6.94 -9.07 0.75
CA ILE A 19 7.41 -7.80 0.19
C ILE A 19 8.80 -7.92 -0.45
N GLU A 20 9.67 -8.72 0.15
CA GLU A 20 11.06 -8.93 -0.32
C GLU A 20 11.16 -9.84 -1.55
N GLU A 21 10.09 -10.57 -1.88
CA GLU A 21 10.02 -11.50 -3.01
C GLU A 21 9.27 -10.92 -4.22
N ARG A 22 8.68 -9.72 -4.06
CA ARG A 22 8.00 -9.02 -5.15
C ARG A 22 8.99 -8.66 -6.25
N ARG A 23 8.53 -8.80 -7.49
CA ARG A 23 9.28 -8.44 -8.70
C ARG A 23 9.66 -6.97 -8.70
N ILE A 24 8.78 -6.12 -8.17
CA ILE A 24 9.06 -4.68 -7.97
C ILE A 24 9.47 -4.46 -6.52
N LYS A 25 10.71 -3.99 -6.34
CA LYS A 25 11.28 -3.70 -5.02
C LYS A 25 10.41 -2.68 -4.28
N SER A 26 9.88 -3.10 -3.14
CA SER A 26 9.04 -2.29 -2.27
C SER A 26 9.73 -2.11 -0.93
N VAL A 27 10.16 -0.89 -0.59
CA VAL A 27 10.93 -0.63 0.64
C VAL A 27 10.10 0.19 1.61
N ASN A 28 9.96 -0.28 2.84
CA ASN A 28 9.32 0.50 3.90
C ASN A 28 10.31 1.52 4.48
N LEU A 29 9.94 2.80 4.48
CA LEU A 29 10.77 3.87 5.00
C LEU A 29 10.01 4.66 6.07
N MET A 30 10.74 5.11 7.10
CA MET A 30 10.25 6.05 8.11
C MET A 30 8.96 5.61 8.81
N ARG A 31 8.85 4.32 9.15
CA ARG A 31 7.63 3.75 9.76
C ARG A 31 7.18 4.53 11.00
N ASN A 32 8.11 4.89 11.88
CA ASN A 32 7.80 5.56 13.15
C ASN A 32 7.31 6.99 12.95
N GLU A 33 7.88 7.73 12.01
CA GLU A 33 7.48 9.07 11.64
C GLU A 33 6.14 9.07 10.92
N GLY A 34 5.95 8.13 9.99
CA GLY A 34 4.69 7.95 9.25
C GLY A 34 3.51 7.66 10.16
N LEU A 35 3.70 6.88 11.23
CA LEU A 35 2.66 6.60 12.23
C LEU A 35 2.09 7.86 12.89
N LYS A 36 2.87 8.95 12.99
CA LYS A 36 2.40 10.22 13.57
C LYS A 36 1.28 10.85 12.74
N VAL A 37 1.27 10.65 11.42
CA VAL A 37 0.23 11.19 10.53
C VAL A 37 -1.14 10.57 10.85
N PHE A 38 -1.17 9.26 11.11
CA PHE A 38 -2.40 8.56 11.50
C PHE A 38 -2.91 9.01 12.86
N LYS A 39 -2.01 9.28 13.82
CA LYS A 39 -2.39 9.87 15.11
C LYS A 39 -3.00 11.26 14.91
N ASN A 40 -2.34 12.14 14.15
CA ASN A 40 -2.85 13.47 13.85
C ASN A 40 -4.21 13.43 13.15
N TRP A 41 -4.41 12.51 12.21
CA TRP A 41 -5.70 12.28 11.56
C TRP A 41 -6.76 11.79 12.56
N THR A 42 -6.39 10.94 13.50
CA THR A 42 -7.30 10.46 14.54
C THR A 42 -7.79 11.63 15.41
N ASP A 43 -6.86 12.50 15.83
CA ASP A 43 -7.12 13.63 16.73
C ASP A 43 -7.77 14.85 16.03
N LYS A 44 -7.81 14.89 14.70
CA LYS A 44 -8.45 15.96 13.91
C LYS A 44 -9.97 15.93 14.11
N THR A 45 -10.52 16.96 14.72
CA THR A 45 -11.95 17.04 15.09
C THR A 45 -12.88 17.41 13.93
N ASP A 46 -12.35 18.06 12.90
CA ASP A 46 -13.06 18.53 11.71
C ASP A 46 -12.75 17.66 10.47
N LYS A 47 -12.44 16.37 10.67
CA LYS A 47 -12.14 15.45 9.56
C LYS A 47 -13.42 14.88 8.94
N THR A 48 -13.35 14.56 7.65
CA THR A 48 -14.36 13.78 6.93
C THR A 48 -13.84 12.37 6.75
N GLU A 49 -14.61 11.37 7.19
CA GLU A 49 -14.29 9.94 7.02
C GLU A 49 -14.62 9.44 5.60
N TYR A 50 -13.89 8.43 5.13
CA TYR A 50 -14.10 7.78 3.83
C TYR A 50 -13.76 6.29 3.89
#